data_AF-A0A0G0NSU3-F1
#
_entry.id   AF-A0A0G0NSU3-F1
#
_cell.length_a   1.000
_cell.length_b   1.000
_cell.length_c   1.000
_cell.angle_alpha   90.00
_cell.angle_beta   90.00
_cell.angle_gamma   90.00
#
_symmetry.space_group_name_H-M   'P 1'
#
loop_
_entity.id
_entity.type
_entity.pdbx_description
1 polymer ?
#
loop_
_entity_poly.entity_id
_entity_poly.type
_entity_poly.pdbx_seq_one_letter_code
_entity_poly.pdbx_strand_id
1 'polypeptide(L)'
;GAGEAGSAALARSSHDEPDAARLGEDLIVLQRVVVSGIPTGAAAKGVVEVAEGLLEAVESLAEGGERESELLVLCLHPSGADSESQKNYLVAQARAFVDNRYDQSDTAWVLAGDSKFMFLASFYEVYDDELKNWKAAAEAVLGIVDQETTDRIVLIKKHFVKLAQEVPIDKKYLTAKRSENLPIVAMNVVGTWGQAGPGVQHSAAKLPNDAKVTDAVGSKFLMNLNVQHEKFEIGLGPIAKLTLAGELATLDYWLAYFWHNFTHEGAHSMGPGVIKLADGTSSTVDKALGEYGSMIEEAKADVGGYWLIPRLVKLGALPENLIAETAYSSLPGYYRMVRFGITESHARCATLVYNYFMANQVYTQQPDGRYTVDVDKFYAVNEELFKELLLIEGNGNPEAAKAFVDKYGTIRPEVEGVLATLTALPVDIRPDYVTARKFGSNRP
;
A
#
# COMPACT_ATOMS: atom_id res chain seq x y z
N GLY A 1 51.06 -23.26 -22.62
CA GLY A 1 49.76 -23.15 -23.31
C GLY A 1 48.86 -24.17 -22.67
N ALA A 2 47.70 -23.77 -22.12
CA ALA A 2 46.42 -23.75 -22.85
C ALA A 2 46.10 -25.16 -23.39
N GLY A 3 45.07 -25.88 -22.99
CA GLY A 3 43.82 -25.59 -22.31
C GLY A 3 42.80 -26.55 -22.91
N GLU A 4 41.89 -27.13 -22.12
CA GLU A 4 40.55 -27.54 -22.58
C GLU A 4 39.74 -28.01 -21.38
N ALA A 5 38.66 -27.28 -21.12
CA ALA A 5 37.70 -27.51 -20.07
C ALA A 5 36.69 -28.58 -20.52
N GLY A 6 36.44 -29.56 -19.65
CA GLY A 6 35.42 -30.56 -19.82
C GLY A 6 34.02 -29.94 -19.71
N SER A 7 33.22 -30.17 -20.75
CA SER A 7 31.76 -30.05 -20.73
C SER A 7 31.18 -31.13 -19.83
N ALA A 8 30.56 -30.73 -18.72
CA ALA A 8 29.58 -31.54 -18.01
C ALA A 8 28.32 -30.69 -17.85
N ALA A 9 27.37 -30.92 -18.75
CA ALA A 9 26.02 -30.40 -18.67
C ALA A 9 25.36 -30.96 -17.41
N LEU A 10 25.10 -30.08 -16.43
CA LEU A 10 24.22 -30.38 -15.31
C LEU A 10 22.77 -30.38 -15.83
N ALA A 11 22.20 -31.57 -15.89
CA ALA A 11 20.78 -31.79 -16.10
C ALA A 11 20.00 -31.05 -14.99
N ARG A 12 19.14 -30.11 -15.39
CA ARG A 12 18.15 -29.52 -14.49
C ARG A 12 17.07 -30.57 -14.24
N SER A 13 17.01 -31.10 -13.02
CA SER A 13 15.85 -31.85 -12.55
C SER A 13 14.69 -30.86 -12.36
N SER A 14 13.62 -31.05 -13.12
CA SER A 14 12.33 -30.43 -12.90
C SER A 14 11.68 -31.07 -11.68
N HIS A 15 11.98 -30.60 -10.46
CA HIS A 15 11.20 -30.74 -9.21
C HIS A 15 12.05 -30.20 -8.05
N ASP A 16 12.27 -28.89 -8.00
CA ASP A 16 12.70 -28.20 -6.79
C ASP A 16 11.69 -27.08 -6.55
N GLU A 17 10.54 -27.40 -5.95
CA GLU A 17 9.82 -26.38 -5.19
C GLU A 17 10.69 -26.07 -3.97
N PRO A 18 11.08 -24.80 -3.73
CA PRO A 18 11.84 -24.45 -2.54
C PRO A 18 11.00 -24.84 -1.32
N ASP A 19 11.60 -25.63 -0.44
CA ASP A 19 11.00 -26.10 0.81
C ASP A 19 10.42 -24.89 1.58
N ALA A 20 9.11 -24.87 1.81
CA ALA A 20 8.41 -23.73 2.43
C ALA A 20 9.00 -23.35 3.80
N ALA A 21 9.61 -24.32 4.51
CA ALA A 21 10.33 -24.08 5.75
C ALA A 21 11.63 -23.26 5.55
N ARG A 22 12.35 -23.46 4.44
CA ARG A 22 13.54 -22.66 4.07
C ARG A 22 13.17 -21.24 3.66
N LEU A 23 12.02 -21.06 2.99
CA LEU A 23 11.51 -19.74 2.65
C LEU A 23 11.23 -18.91 3.92
N GLY A 24 10.65 -19.51 4.96
CA GLY A 24 10.35 -18.83 6.23
C GLY A 24 11.57 -18.25 6.95
N GLU A 25 12.73 -18.92 6.90
CA GLU A 25 13.98 -18.44 7.53
C GLU A 25 14.72 -17.38 6.68
N ASP A 26 14.70 -17.51 5.34
CA ASP A 26 15.32 -16.53 4.42
C ASP A 26 14.48 -15.24 4.26
N LEU A 27 13.17 -15.29 4.57
CA LEU A 27 12.26 -14.13 4.56
C LEU A 27 12.49 -13.15 5.73
N ILE A 28 13.30 -13.52 6.74
CA ILE A 28 13.55 -12.73 7.96
C ILE A 28 14.33 -11.43 7.66
N VAL A 29 15.00 -11.32 6.52
CA VAL A 29 15.82 -10.14 6.20
C VAL A 29 15.15 -9.30 5.12
N LEU A 30 14.09 -8.55 5.45
CA LEU A 30 13.92 -7.26 4.79
C LEU A 30 15.11 -6.43 5.28
N GLN A 31 16.14 -6.26 4.44
CA GLN A 31 17.29 -5.47 4.85
C GLN A 31 16.81 -4.09 5.29
N ARG A 32 17.20 -3.65 6.49
CA ARG A 32 17.07 -2.26 6.91
C ARG A 32 17.60 -1.40 5.77
N VAL A 33 16.70 -0.65 5.13
CA VAL A 33 16.90 0.24 3.97
C VAL A 33 18.38 0.38 3.61
N VAL A 34 18.90 -0.54 2.78
CA VAL A 34 20.23 -0.34 2.22
C VAL A 34 20.01 0.37 0.89
N VAL A 35 20.33 1.65 0.85
CA VAL A 35 20.45 2.44 -0.39
C VAL A 35 21.71 1.99 -1.16
N SER A 36 22.01 0.69 -1.21
CA SER A 36 23.07 0.09 -2.00
C SER A 36 22.49 -0.33 -3.34
N GLY A 37 22.34 0.64 -4.23
CA GLY A 37 21.78 0.35 -5.55
C GLY A 37 21.58 1.55 -6.47
N ILE A 38 21.71 2.79 -5.98
CA ILE A 38 21.65 3.97 -6.85
C ILE A 38 22.68 3.80 -7.97
N PRO A 39 22.29 3.75 -9.25
CA PRO A 39 23.24 3.75 -10.35
C PRO A 39 24.09 5.02 -10.26
N THR A 40 25.38 4.87 -9.95
CA THR A 40 26.28 6.01 -9.89
C THR A 40 26.65 6.41 -11.33
N GLY A 41 26.06 7.48 -11.86
CA GLY A 41 26.44 7.99 -13.19
C GLY A 41 25.38 8.81 -13.91
N ALA A 42 25.57 8.98 -15.22
CA ALA A 42 24.71 9.78 -16.11
C ALA A 42 23.27 9.29 -16.22
N ALA A 43 23.02 7.98 -16.03
CA ALA A 43 21.67 7.41 -16.08
C ALA A 43 20.78 7.91 -14.92
N ALA A 44 21.29 7.94 -13.69
CA ALA A 44 20.54 8.47 -12.54
C ALA A 44 20.31 9.98 -12.64
N LYS A 45 21.28 10.72 -13.19
CA LYS A 45 21.12 12.14 -13.50
C LYS A 45 20.01 12.37 -14.53
N GLY A 46 20.01 11.58 -15.61
CA GLY A 46 18.99 11.65 -16.66
C GLY A 46 17.58 11.36 -16.12
N VAL A 47 17.40 10.35 -15.28
CA VAL A 47 16.07 10.01 -14.72
C VAL A 47 15.51 11.12 -13.83
N VAL A 48 16.36 11.80 -13.04
CA VAL A 48 15.92 12.94 -12.20
C VAL A 48 15.61 14.17 -13.05
N GLU A 49 16.45 14.50 -14.03
CA GLU A 49 16.19 15.59 -14.99
C GLU A 49 14.88 15.34 -15.76
N VAL A 50 14.59 14.07 -16.13
CA VAL A 50 13.32 13.65 -16.76
C VAL A 50 12.14 13.88 -15.81
N ALA A 51 12.25 13.47 -14.54
CA ALA A 51 11.18 13.58 -13.55
C ALA A 51 10.80 15.05 -13.27
N GLU A 52 11.79 15.93 -13.14
CA GLU A 52 11.54 17.37 -12.95
C GLU A 52 10.96 18.04 -14.18
N GLY A 53 11.52 17.76 -15.37
CA GLY A 53 11.00 18.30 -16.61
C GLY A 53 9.57 17.85 -16.89
N LEU A 54 9.21 16.64 -16.47
CA LEU A 54 7.85 16.13 -16.53
C LEU A 54 6.90 16.82 -15.56
N LEU A 55 7.35 17.06 -14.34
CA LEU A 55 6.53 17.77 -13.36
C LEU A 55 6.31 19.23 -13.77
N GLU A 56 7.35 19.93 -14.22
CA GLU A 56 7.22 21.30 -14.75
C GLU A 56 6.23 21.36 -15.90
N ALA A 57 6.31 20.38 -16.80
CA ALA A 57 5.37 20.17 -17.88
C ALA A 57 3.93 19.93 -17.39
N VAL A 58 3.75 19.06 -16.40
CA VAL A 58 2.46 18.72 -15.80
C VAL A 58 1.85 19.95 -15.11
N GLU A 59 2.65 20.75 -14.40
CA GLU A 59 2.23 22.00 -13.76
C GLU A 59 1.86 23.08 -14.79
N SER A 60 2.67 23.24 -15.84
CA SER A 60 2.41 24.16 -16.97
C SER A 60 1.12 23.79 -17.74
N LEU A 61 0.84 22.50 -17.91
CA LEU A 61 -0.42 22.00 -18.50
C LEU A 61 -1.63 22.25 -17.58
N ALA A 62 -1.47 22.13 -16.27
CA ALA A 62 -2.52 22.45 -15.30
C ALA A 62 -2.89 23.95 -15.30
N GLU A 63 -1.96 24.83 -15.67
CA GLU A 63 -2.16 26.28 -15.79
C GLU A 63 -2.70 26.74 -17.16
N GLY A 64 -2.96 25.80 -18.10
CA GLY A 64 -3.55 26.10 -19.41
C GLY A 64 -2.56 26.62 -20.46
N GLY A 65 -1.26 26.36 -20.29
CA GLY A 65 -0.22 26.74 -21.26
C GLY A 65 -0.21 25.83 -22.50
N GLU A 66 -0.64 26.32 -23.66
CA GLU A 66 -0.53 25.62 -24.96
C GLU A 66 0.91 25.51 -25.52
N ARG A 67 1.95 25.87 -24.76
CA ARG A 67 3.35 25.81 -25.21
C ARG A 67 4.22 25.06 -24.21
N GLU A 68 4.33 23.74 -24.38
CA GLU A 68 5.49 22.93 -23.96
C GLU A 68 5.43 21.44 -24.33
N SER A 69 4.45 21.01 -25.12
CA SER A 69 4.29 19.62 -25.61
C SER A 69 5.49 19.06 -26.38
N GLU A 70 6.27 19.88 -27.08
CA GLU A 70 7.51 19.45 -27.78
C GLU A 70 8.73 19.36 -26.85
N LEU A 71 8.79 20.19 -25.79
CA LEU A 71 9.81 20.11 -24.74
C LEU A 71 9.58 18.88 -23.84
N LEU A 72 8.31 18.53 -23.59
CA LEU A 72 7.88 17.30 -22.93
C LEU A 72 8.44 16.02 -23.59
N VAL A 73 8.37 15.94 -24.92
CA VAL A 73 8.90 14.80 -25.70
C VAL A 73 10.43 14.74 -25.66
N LEU A 74 11.10 15.90 -25.51
CA LEU A 74 12.55 16.01 -25.40
C LEU A 74 13.07 15.71 -23.97
N CYS A 75 12.34 16.08 -22.92
CA CYS A 75 12.68 15.74 -21.53
C CYS A 75 12.46 14.25 -21.23
N LEU A 76 11.53 13.60 -21.94
CA LEU A 76 11.26 12.16 -21.89
C LEU A 76 12.18 11.32 -22.80
N HIS A 77 13.35 11.85 -23.17
CA HIS A 77 14.20 11.20 -24.17
C HIS A 77 14.50 9.75 -23.75
N PRO A 78 14.27 8.76 -24.63
CA PRO A 78 14.45 7.33 -24.33
C PRO A 78 15.88 6.92 -23.94
N SER A 79 16.85 7.86 -23.93
CA SER A 79 18.18 7.64 -23.36
C SER A 79 18.20 7.60 -21.83
N GLY A 80 17.16 8.15 -21.16
CA GLY A 80 17.00 8.05 -19.71
C GLY A 80 16.33 6.75 -19.27
N ALA A 81 15.73 6.01 -20.21
CA ALA A 81 15.10 4.72 -19.92
C ALA A 81 16.16 3.63 -19.71
N ASP A 82 15.98 2.82 -18.68
CA ASP A 82 16.87 1.68 -18.41
C ASP A 82 16.34 0.35 -18.96
N SER A 83 15.10 0.34 -19.47
CA SER A 83 14.46 -0.82 -20.07
C SER A 83 13.55 -0.47 -21.26
N GLU A 84 13.20 -1.48 -22.07
CA GLU A 84 12.29 -1.29 -23.20
C GLU A 84 10.86 -0.98 -22.73
N SER A 85 10.39 -1.63 -21.65
CA SER A 85 9.05 -1.35 -21.13
C SER A 85 8.94 0.06 -20.54
N GLN A 86 9.98 0.54 -19.86
CA GLN A 86 10.03 1.92 -19.37
C GLN A 86 10.06 2.92 -20.52
N LYS A 87 10.87 2.66 -21.56
CA LYS A 87 10.87 3.48 -22.78
C LYS A 87 9.48 3.58 -23.40
N ASN A 88 8.76 2.47 -23.49
CA ASN A 88 7.40 2.45 -24.04
C ASN A 88 6.43 3.29 -23.19
N TYR A 89 6.52 3.16 -21.86
CA TYR A 89 5.76 4.01 -20.93
C TYR A 89 6.07 5.50 -21.14
N LEU A 90 7.35 5.90 -21.10
CA LEU A 90 7.74 7.31 -21.24
C LEU A 90 7.27 7.91 -22.57
N VAL A 91 7.39 7.18 -23.68
CA VAL A 91 6.89 7.63 -24.99
C VAL A 91 5.36 7.76 -24.99
N ALA A 92 4.63 6.83 -24.38
CA ALA A 92 3.18 6.88 -24.29
C ALA A 92 2.72 8.05 -23.38
N GLN A 93 3.39 8.24 -22.25
CA GLN A 93 3.10 9.33 -21.31
C GLN A 93 3.36 10.70 -21.94
N ALA A 94 4.45 10.85 -22.71
CA ALA A 94 4.72 12.05 -23.48
C ALA A 94 3.52 12.44 -24.37
N ARG A 95 2.94 11.45 -25.06
CA ARG A 95 1.79 11.65 -25.95
C ARG A 95 0.53 11.99 -25.17
N ALA A 96 0.30 11.29 -24.06
CA ALA A 96 -0.87 11.49 -23.20
C ALA A 96 -0.95 12.93 -22.68
N PHE A 97 0.20 13.54 -22.34
CA PHE A 97 0.25 14.95 -21.94
C PHE A 97 -0.10 15.93 -23.06
N VAL A 98 0.10 15.56 -24.34
CA VAL A 98 -0.24 16.42 -25.49
C VAL A 98 -1.70 16.27 -25.89
N ASP A 99 -2.21 15.05 -25.94
CA ASP A 99 -3.55 14.76 -26.46
C ASP A 99 -4.61 14.50 -25.38
N ASN A 100 -4.21 14.54 -24.11
CA ASN A 100 -5.02 14.34 -22.92
C ASN A 100 -5.71 12.95 -22.87
N ARG A 101 -5.05 11.91 -23.39
CA ARG A 101 -5.52 10.51 -23.37
C ARG A 101 -4.49 9.59 -22.70
N TYR A 102 -4.81 9.15 -21.48
CA TYR A 102 -3.89 8.40 -20.61
C TYR A 102 -4.06 6.87 -20.67
N ASP A 103 -5.05 6.34 -21.39
CA ASP A 103 -5.32 4.90 -21.45
C ASP A 103 -4.11 4.07 -21.92
N GLN A 104 -3.41 4.56 -22.94
CA GLN A 104 -2.21 3.92 -23.46
C GLN A 104 -1.00 4.05 -22.53
N SER A 105 -0.82 5.21 -21.90
CA SER A 105 0.31 5.45 -21.00
C SER A 105 0.15 4.69 -19.69
N ASP A 106 -1.05 4.67 -19.12
CA ASP A 106 -1.39 3.88 -17.95
C ASP A 106 -1.26 2.38 -18.21
N THR A 107 -1.72 1.91 -19.38
CA THR A 107 -1.53 0.51 -19.79
C THR A 107 -0.04 0.16 -19.88
N ALA A 108 0.76 1.00 -20.55
CA ALA A 108 2.19 0.80 -20.66
C ALA A 108 2.88 0.84 -19.29
N TRP A 109 2.44 1.72 -18.40
CA TRP A 109 2.94 1.82 -17.04
C TRP A 109 2.66 0.55 -16.25
N VAL A 110 1.42 0.07 -16.20
CA VAL A 110 1.05 -1.16 -15.48
C VAL A 110 1.89 -2.35 -15.96
N LEU A 111 2.07 -2.47 -17.28
CA LEU A 111 2.82 -3.58 -17.90
C LEU A 111 4.35 -3.43 -17.78
N ALA A 112 4.87 -2.26 -17.41
CA ALA A 112 6.30 -2.06 -17.24
C ALA A 112 6.82 -2.75 -15.96
N GLY A 113 7.62 -3.81 -16.12
CA GLY A 113 8.08 -4.65 -15.00
C GLY A 113 9.56 -5.01 -14.99
N ASP A 114 10.35 -4.56 -15.97
CA ASP A 114 11.78 -4.89 -16.13
C ASP A 114 12.72 -3.70 -15.83
N SER A 115 12.17 -2.56 -15.39
CA SER A 115 12.94 -1.38 -15.03
C SER A 115 13.45 -1.43 -13.60
N LYS A 116 14.67 -0.94 -13.36
CA LYS A 116 15.23 -0.74 -12.01
C LYS A 116 14.67 0.51 -11.34
N PHE A 117 14.02 1.37 -12.11
CA PHE A 117 13.37 2.58 -11.61
C PHE A 117 11.86 2.43 -11.71
N MET A 118 11.18 2.67 -10.60
CA MET A 118 9.75 2.94 -10.66
C MET A 118 9.58 4.42 -10.87
N PHE A 119 8.96 4.78 -11.99
CA PHE A 119 8.65 6.17 -12.28
C PHE A 119 7.17 6.29 -12.62
N LEU A 120 6.52 7.24 -11.96
CA LEU A 120 5.12 7.59 -12.11
C LEU A 120 5.09 9.11 -12.32
N ALA A 121 4.44 9.59 -13.37
CA ALA A 121 4.10 11.00 -13.52
C ALA A 121 2.83 11.13 -14.36
N SER A 122 1.74 11.62 -13.76
CA SER A 122 0.45 11.78 -14.42
C SER A 122 -0.51 12.61 -13.55
N PHE A 123 -1.80 12.55 -13.89
CA PHE A 123 -2.90 13.05 -13.06
C PHE A 123 -3.71 11.85 -12.54
N TYR A 124 -3.64 11.53 -11.24
CA TYR A 124 -4.27 10.31 -10.70
C TYR A 124 -5.31 10.58 -9.62
N GLU A 125 -4.89 11.21 -8.52
CA GLU A 125 -5.74 11.30 -7.33
C GLU A 125 -6.64 12.53 -7.36
N VAL A 126 -7.87 12.38 -6.87
CA VAL A 126 -8.92 13.40 -6.95
C VAL A 126 -9.19 14.10 -5.61
N TYR A 127 -8.41 13.79 -4.57
CA TYR A 127 -8.65 14.24 -3.20
C TYR A 127 -8.63 15.76 -3.02
N ASP A 128 -7.88 16.47 -3.86
CA ASP A 128 -7.79 17.94 -3.83
C ASP A 128 -9.07 18.61 -4.37
N ASP A 129 -9.92 17.88 -5.11
CA ASP A 129 -11.26 18.32 -5.51
C ASP A 129 -12.29 18.04 -4.41
N GLU A 130 -12.23 18.84 -3.34
CA GLU A 130 -13.15 18.76 -2.20
C GLU A 130 -14.63 19.01 -2.56
N LEU A 131 -14.93 19.46 -3.79
CA LEU A 131 -16.30 19.70 -4.24
C LEU A 131 -16.96 18.42 -4.77
N LYS A 132 -16.27 17.69 -5.64
CA LYS A 132 -16.86 16.55 -6.36
C LYS A 132 -15.97 15.33 -6.51
N ASN A 133 -14.68 15.40 -6.16
CA ASN A 133 -13.70 14.35 -6.43
C ASN A 133 -13.69 13.94 -7.92
N TRP A 134 -13.77 14.92 -8.83
CA TRP A 134 -13.77 14.70 -10.28
C TRP A 134 -12.46 15.09 -10.95
N LYS A 135 -11.68 16.01 -10.36
CA LYS A 135 -10.46 16.55 -10.95
C LYS A 135 -9.24 15.87 -10.34
N ALA A 136 -8.52 15.14 -11.18
CA ALA A 136 -7.26 14.52 -10.77
C ALA A 136 -6.15 15.58 -10.72
N ALA A 137 -5.34 15.56 -9.66
CA ALA A 137 -4.22 16.47 -9.51
C ALA A 137 -2.93 15.85 -10.06
N ALA A 138 -2.03 16.74 -10.44
CA ALA A 138 -0.70 16.44 -10.93
C ALA A 138 0.15 15.75 -9.84
N GLU A 139 0.77 14.63 -10.16
CA GLU A 139 1.77 14.03 -9.27
C GLU A 139 2.89 13.33 -10.03
N ALA A 140 4.05 13.26 -9.38
CA ALA A 140 5.16 12.44 -9.83
C ALA A 140 5.85 11.75 -8.65
N VAL A 141 6.28 10.51 -8.87
CA VAL A 141 7.01 9.70 -7.92
C VAL A 141 8.15 9.00 -8.65
N LEU A 142 9.36 9.12 -8.09
CA LEU A 142 10.52 8.39 -8.53
C LEU A 142 11.01 7.48 -7.40
N GLY A 143 11.18 6.20 -7.70
CA GLY A 143 11.71 5.20 -6.80
C GLY A 143 12.71 4.28 -7.48
N ILE A 144 13.55 3.65 -6.66
CA ILE A 144 14.44 2.57 -7.08
C ILE A 144 13.81 1.26 -6.66
N VAL A 145 13.59 0.35 -7.61
CA VAL A 145 12.98 -0.95 -7.38
C VAL A 145 13.89 -1.81 -6.50
N ASP A 146 13.33 -2.33 -5.42
CA ASP A 146 13.93 -3.38 -4.61
C ASP A 146 13.46 -4.73 -5.14
N GLN A 147 14.26 -5.33 -6.03
CA GLN A 147 13.89 -6.55 -6.73
C GLN A 147 13.72 -7.73 -5.76
N GLU A 148 14.58 -7.84 -4.75
CA GLU A 148 14.55 -8.93 -3.78
C GLU A 148 13.24 -8.89 -2.97
N THR A 149 12.86 -7.72 -2.47
CA THR A 149 11.60 -7.54 -1.74
C THR A 149 10.40 -7.73 -2.67
N THR A 150 10.49 -7.23 -3.90
CA THR A 150 9.45 -7.42 -4.92
C THR A 150 9.19 -8.91 -5.20
N ASP A 151 10.24 -9.70 -5.43
CA ASP A 151 10.14 -11.13 -5.71
C ASP A 151 9.50 -11.90 -4.54
N ARG A 152 9.86 -11.54 -3.30
CA ARG A 152 9.27 -12.12 -2.09
C ARG A 152 7.79 -11.81 -1.96
N ILE A 153 7.40 -10.55 -2.16
CA ILE A 153 5.99 -10.14 -2.17
C ILE A 153 5.22 -10.89 -3.25
N VAL A 154 5.76 -10.98 -4.47
CA VAL A 154 5.13 -11.71 -5.58
C VAL A 154 4.94 -13.18 -5.25
N LEU A 155 5.88 -13.82 -4.55
CA LEU A 155 5.73 -15.20 -4.09
C LEU A 155 4.56 -15.35 -3.11
N ILE A 156 4.49 -14.50 -2.09
CA ILE A 156 3.44 -14.55 -1.05
C ILE A 156 2.07 -14.26 -1.67
N LYS A 157 2.01 -13.30 -2.59
CA LYS A 157 0.79 -12.89 -3.29
C LYS A 157 0.10 -14.06 -4.01
N LYS A 158 0.85 -15.09 -4.45
CA LYS A 158 0.26 -16.29 -5.09
C LYS A 158 -0.76 -17.00 -4.20
N HIS A 159 -0.67 -16.84 -2.89
CA HIS A 159 -1.63 -17.43 -1.95
C HIS A 159 -2.96 -16.67 -1.89
N PHE A 160 -3.01 -15.39 -2.28
CA PHE A 160 -4.19 -14.54 -2.07
C PHE A 160 -5.42 -15.02 -2.84
N VAL A 161 -5.26 -15.54 -4.06
CA VAL A 161 -6.39 -16.06 -4.85
C VAL A 161 -7.09 -17.20 -4.12
N LYS A 162 -6.32 -18.12 -3.56
CA LYS A 162 -6.85 -19.24 -2.76
C LYS A 162 -7.46 -18.75 -1.45
N LEU A 163 -6.74 -17.91 -0.71
CA LEU A 163 -7.21 -17.38 0.57
C LEU A 163 -8.47 -16.52 0.43
N ALA A 164 -8.65 -15.82 -0.68
CA ALA A 164 -9.86 -15.06 -0.99
C ALA A 164 -11.11 -15.95 -1.12
N GLN A 165 -10.96 -17.26 -1.35
CA GLN A 165 -12.06 -18.23 -1.35
C GLN A 165 -12.38 -18.80 0.03
N GLU A 166 -11.50 -18.54 1.01
CA GLU A 166 -11.60 -19.03 2.39
C GLU A 166 -12.11 -17.95 3.37
N VAL A 167 -12.33 -16.72 2.90
CA VAL A 167 -12.87 -15.62 3.73
C VAL A 167 -14.20 -16.02 4.37
N PRO A 168 -14.53 -15.55 5.59
CA PRO A 168 -15.58 -16.12 6.43
C PRO A 168 -17.00 -15.65 6.03
N ILE A 169 -17.36 -15.77 4.76
CA ILE A 169 -18.67 -15.40 4.20
C ILE A 169 -19.20 -16.51 3.28
N ASP A 170 -20.52 -16.55 3.07
CA ASP A 170 -21.14 -17.45 2.11
C ASP A 170 -20.59 -17.21 0.69
N LYS A 171 -20.27 -18.29 -0.01
CA LYS A 171 -19.73 -18.28 -1.39
C LYS A 171 -20.57 -17.48 -2.36
N LYS A 172 -21.88 -17.33 -2.13
CA LYS A 172 -22.77 -16.51 -2.97
C LYS A 172 -22.38 -15.03 -3.02
N TYR A 173 -21.64 -14.54 -2.01
CA TYR A 173 -21.15 -13.16 -1.95
C TYR A 173 -19.76 -13.00 -2.57
N LEU A 174 -19.07 -14.08 -2.89
CA LEU A 174 -17.71 -14.02 -3.44
C LEU A 174 -17.75 -13.63 -4.91
N THR A 175 -16.81 -12.78 -5.30
CA THR A 175 -16.62 -12.41 -6.71
C THR A 175 -16.07 -13.60 -7.49
N ALA A 176 -16.79 -14.03 -8.54
CA ALA A 176 -16.47 -15.23 -9.30
C ALA A 176 -15.16 -15.17 -10.11
N LYS A 177 -14.68 -13.97 -10.45
CA LYS A 177 -13.44 -13.76 -11.21
C LYS A 177 -12.68 -12.58 -10.62
N ARG A 178 -11.46 -12.83 -10.14
CA ARG A 178 -10.54 -11.78 -9.72
C ARG A 178 -9.32 -11.77 -10.63
N SER A 179 -8.77 -10.58 -10.87
CA SER A 179 -7.51 -10.47 -11.61
C SER A 179 -6.39 -11.07 -10.77
N GLU A 180 -5.74 -12.12 -11.29
CA GLU A 180 -4.58 -12.75 -10.66
C GLU A 180 -3.31 -11.89 -10.86
N ASN A 181 -3.33 -11.00 -11.87
CA ASN A 181 -2.21 -10.20 -12.33
C ASN A 181 -2.35 -8.73 -11.91
N LEU A 182 -2.09 -8.47 -10.65
CA LEU A 182 -1.71 -7.12 -10.16
C LEU A 182 -0.19 -7.08 -10.04
N PRO A 183 0.54 -6.39 -10.93
CA PRO A 183 1.97 -6.18 -10.75
C PRO A 183 2.21 -5.51 -9.39
N ILE A 184 3.17 -5.98 -8.61
CA ILE A 184 3.56 -5.36 -7.34
C ILE A 184 5.02 -4.99 -7.43
N VAL A 185 5.37 -3.79 -6.97
CA VAL A 185 6.74 -3.29 -6.93
C VAL A 185 7.01 -2.73 -5.54
N ALA A 186 8.03 -3.26 -4.89
CA ALA A 186 8.62 -2.65 -3.72
C ALA A 186 9.72 -1.69 -4.16
N MET A 187 9.74 -0.48 -3.60
CA MET A 187 10.69 0.54 -4.02
C MET A 187 11.15 1.43 -2.88
N ASN A 188 12.35 1.98 -3.04
CA ASN A 188 12.85 3.08 -2.22
C ASN A 188 12.60 4.39 -2.95
N VAL A 189 11.73 5.23 -2.38
CA VAL A 189 11.36 6.54 -2.93
C VAL A 189 12.56 7.48 -2.87
N VAL A 190 12.92 8.08 -4.00
CA VAL A 190 14.02 9.05 -4.11
C VAL A 190 13.56 10.47 -4.39
N GLY A 191 12.30 10.65 -4.81
CA GLY A 191 11.66 11.95 -5.00
C GLY A 191 10.16 11.80 -5.19
N THR A 192 9.40 12.74 -4.62
CA THR A 192 7.97 12.92 -4.87
C THR A 192 7.69 14.38 -5.19
N TRP A 193 6.70 14.60 -6.03
CA TRP A 193 6.33 15.93 -6.48
C TRP A 193 4.83 16.04 -6.81
N GLY A 194 4.33 17.27 -6.93
CA GLY A 194 2.90 17.53 -7.09
C GLY A 194 2.15 17.04 -5.85
N GLN A 195 0.97 16.44 -6.04
CA GLN A 195 0.12 15.92 -4.96
C GLN A 195 0.78 14.83 -4.11
N ALA A 196 1.74 14.08 -4.67
CA ALA A 196 2.51 13.08 -3.92
C ALA A 196 3.54 13.68 -2.94
N GLY A 197 3.77 14.99 -2.97
CA GLY A 197 4.77 15.70 -2.16
C GLY A 197 4.28 16.18 -0.78
N PRO A 198 3.24 17.04 -0.71
CA PRO A 198 2.80 17.65 0.55
C PRO A 198 1.96 16.70 1.41
N GLY A 199 1.92 16.97 2.72
CA GLY A 199 1.03 16.27 3.65
C GLY A 199 1.54 14.89 4.10
N VAL A 200 0.59 14.01 4.42
CA VAL A 200 0.88 12.64 4.87
C VAL A 200 1.46 11.85 3.69
N GLN A 201 2.67 11.33 3.83
CA GLN A 201 3.32 10.59 2.75
C GLN A 201 2.63 9.23 2.50
N HIS A 202 2.51 8.82 1.24
CA HIS A 202 1.93 7.53 0.91
C HIS A 202 2.87 6.37 1.27
N SER A 203 2.42 5.45 2.13
CA SER A 203 3.13 4.20 2.45
C SER A 203 3.09 3.22 1.27
N ALA A 204 2.00 3.23 0.53
CA ALA A 204 1.77 2.43 -0.65
C ALA A 204 0.80 3.16 -1.59
N ALA A 205 0.69 2.69 -2.83
CA ALA A 205 -0.25 3.24 -3.81
C ALA A 205 -0.71 2.15 -4.79
N LYS A 206 -1.95 2.27 -5.29
CA LYS A 206 -2.52 1.35 -6.27
C LYS A 206 -3.06 2.14 -7.44
N LEU A 207 -2.40 2.05 -8.60
CA LEU A 207 -2.72 2.86 -9.77
C LEU A 207 -2.79 2.00 -11.05
N PRO A 208 -3.44 2.47 -12.13
CA PRO A 208 -4.22 3.70 -12.23
C PRO A 208 -5.61 3.57 -11.58
N ASN A 209 -6.31 4.70 -11.45
CA ASN A 209 -7.69 4.80 -10.96
C ASN A 209 -8.75 4.56 -12.07
N ASP A 210 -8.39 4.62 -13.36
CA ASP A 210 -9.34 4.45 -14.46
C ASP A 210 -9.81 2.99 -14.59
N ALA A 211 -11.10 2.78 -14.31
CA ALA A 211 -11.77 1.48 -14.41
C ALA A 211 -11.55 0.76 -15.74
N LYS A 212 -11.48 1.49 -16.87
CA LYS A 212 -11.26 0.89 -18.19
C LYS A 212 -9.89 0.25 -18.30
N VAL A 213 -8.87 0.89 -17.74
CA VAL A 213 -7.49 0.35 -17.74
C VAL A 213 -7.40 -0.79 -16.73
N THR A 214 -7.96 -0.61 -15.53
CA THR A 214 -7.92 -1.66 -14.49
C THR A 214 -8.67 -2.92 -14.92
N ASP A 215 -9.76 -2.80 -15.68
CA ASP A 215 -10.49 -3.94 -16.23
C ASP A 215 -9.69 -4.67 -17.33
N ALA A 216 -8.89 -3.92 -18.10
CA ALA A 216 -8.13 -4.46 -19.23
C ALA A 216 -6.82 -5.13 -18.79
N VAL A 217 -6.05 -4.47 -17.92
CA VAL A 217 -4.69 -4.90 -17.55
C VAL A 217 -4.42 -4.95 -16.05
N GLY A 218 -5.41 -4.59 -15.21
CA GLY A 218 -5.24 -4.52 -13.76
C GLY A 218 -4.62 -3.19 -13.30
N SER A 219 -4.30 -3.16 -12.01
CA SER A 219 -3.55 -2.06 -11.37
C SER A 219 -2.18 -2.55 -10.94
N LYS A 220 -1.20 -1.65 -10.90
CA LYS A 220 0.09 -1.88 -10.26
C LYS A 220 0.06 -1.36 -8.82
N PHE A 221 0.61 -2.16 -7.92
CA PHE A 221 0.71 -1.86 -6.51
C PHE A 221 2.15 -1.46 -6.16
N LEU A 222 2.32 -0.32 -5.49
CA LEU A 222 3.62 0.24 -5.09
C LEU A 222 3.76 0.15 -3.58
N MET A 223 4.85 -0.43 -3.10
CA MET A 223 5.22 -0.48 -1.68
C MET A 223 6.44 0.42 -1.45
N ASN A 224 6.24 1.57 -0.80
CA ASN A 224 7.30 2.56 -0.54
C ASN A 224 8.10 2.17 0.70
N LEU A 225 9.12 1.33 0.53
CA LEU A 225 9.87 0.68 1.62
C LEU A 225 10.48 1.67 2.61
N ASN A 226 11.27 2.62 2.12
CA ASN A 226 11.93 3.62 2.96
C ASN A 226 10.94 4.57 3.64
N VAL A 227 9.86 4.96 2.94
CA VAL A 227 8.79 5.78 3.53
C VAL A 227 8.09 5.02 4.66
N GLN A 228 7.75 3.75 4.45
CA GLN A 228 7.17 2.90 5.49
C GLN A 228 8.13 2.73 6.68
N HIS A 229 9.41 2.52 6.41
CA HIS A 229 10.42 2.37 7.45
C HIS A 229 10.56 3.63 8.30
N GLU A 230 10.66 4.81 7.68
CA GLU A 230 10.73 6.07 8.44
C GLU A 230 9.44 6.34 9.24
N LYS A 231 8.27 6.05 8.67
CA LYS A 231 6.98 6.12 9.39
C LYS A 231 6.91 5.18 10.59
N PHE A 232 7.52 4.01 10.49
CA PHE A 232 7.65 3.08 11.60
C PHE A 232 8.59 3.63 12.69
N GLU A 233 9.79 4.06 12.30
CA GLU A 233 10.83 4.53 13.22
C GLU A 233 10.42 5.76 14.03
N ILE A 234 9.73 6.74 13.42
CA ILE A 234 9.31 7.96 14.12
C ILE A 234 7.88 7.86 14.70
N GLY A 235 7.09 6.92 14.20
CA GLY A 235 5.67 6.77 14.52
C GLY A 235 5.42 5.51 15.35
N LEU A 236 5.12 4.39 14.68
CA LEU A 236 4.63 3.18 15.35
C LEU A 236 5.57 2.67 16.44
N GLY A 237 6.88 2.61 16.18
CA GLY A 237 7.87 2.10 17.14
C GLY A 237 7.90 2.91 18.46
N PRO A 238 8.08 4.23 18.42
CA PRO A 238 8.00 5.09 19.61
C PRO A 238 6.62 5.06 20.29
N ILE A 239 5.52 5.01 19.53
CA ILE A 239 4.18 4.88 20.10
C ILE A 239 4.02 3.55 20.84
N ALA A 240 4.56 2.45 20.32
CA ALA A 240 4.54 1.15 20.98
C ALA A 240 5.24 1.20 22.34
N LYS A 241 6.38 1.88 22.45
CA LYS A 241 7.12 2.06 23.71
C LYS A 241 6.30 2.81 24.77
N LEU A 242 5.46 3.75 24.34
CA LEU A 242 4.64 4.58 25.23
C LEU A 242 3.29 3.94 25.58
N THR A 243 2.75 3.10 24.70
CA THR A 243 1.38 2.58 24.84
C THR A 243 1.31 1.12 25.24
N LEU A 244 2.34 0.29 24.99
CA LEU A 244 2.35 -1.13 25.37
C LEU A 244 3.04 -1.36 26.71
N ALA A 245 2.55 -2.33 27.48
CA ALA A 245 3.05 -2.66 28.80
C ALA A 245 4.13 -3.77 28.77
N GLY A 246 5.03 -3.76 29.76
CA GLY A 246 6.01 -4.83 29.97
C GLY A 246 6.97 -5.03 28.79
N GLU A 247 7.27 -6.29 28.46
CA GLU A 247 8.21 -6.66 27.39
C GLU A 247 7.72 -6.27 26.00
N LEU A 248 6.40 -6.13 25.80
CA LEU A 248 5.80 -5.70 24.53
C LEU A 248 6.32 -4.33 24.10
N ALA A 249 6.60 -3.43 25.05
CA ALA A 249 7.17 -2.11 24.77
C ALA A 249 8.57 -2.16 24.13
N THR A 250 9.24 -3.31 24.15
CA THR A 250 10.65 -3.46 23.73
C THR A 250 10.83 -4.25 22.43
N LEU A 251 9.75 -4.84 21.90
CA LEU A 251 9.80 -5.61 20.65
C LEU A 251 9.99 -4.70 19.43
N ASP A 252 10.59 -5.25 18.38
CA ASP A 252 10.71 -4.59 17.08
C ASP A 252 9.51 -5.00 16.22
N TYR A 253 8.61 -4.06 15.95
CA TYR A 253 7.38 -4.29 15.20
C TYR A 253 7.52 -3.97 13.70
N TRP A 254 8.73 -3.78 13.18
CA TRP A 254 8.94 -3.39 11.77
C TRP A 254 8.30 -4.38 10.79
N LEU A 255 8.59 -5.67 10.95
CA LEU A 255 8.06 -6.70 10.05
C LEU A 255 6.54 -6.84 10.18
N ALA A 256 6.00 -6.75 11.41
CA ALA A 256 4.56 -6.76 11.64
C ALA A 256 3.86 -5.58 10.95
N TYR A 257 4.42 -4.37 11.07
CA TYR A 257 3.91 -3.18 10.38
C TYR A 257 3.94 -3.32 8.86
N PHE A 258 5.08 -3.73 8.31
CA PHE A 258 5.25 -3.89 6.86
C PHE A 258 4.31 -4.96 6.28
N TRP A 259 4.25 -6.15 6.91
CA TRP A 259 3.43 -7.24 6.41
C TRP A 259 1.94 -6.99 6.64
N HIS A 260 1.54 -6.26 7.67
CA HIS A 260 0.16 -5.79 7.80
C HIS A 260 -0.21 -4.84 6.67
N ASN A 261 0.62 -3.84 6.33
CA ASN A 261 0.37 -2.96 5.17
C ASN A 261 0.23 -3.78 3.88
N PHE A 262 1.13 -4.75 3.64
CA PHE A 262 1.03 -5.60 2.45
C PHE A 262 -0.25 -6.45 2.42
N THR A 263 -0.65 -7.01 3.55
CA THR A 263 -1.83 -7.87 3.63
C THR A 263 -3.14 -7.09 3.63
N HIS A 264 -3.17 -5.88 4.18
CA HIS A 264 -4.27 -4.91 4.03
C HIS A 264 -4.60 -4.70 2.55
N GLU A 265 -3.57 -4.50 1.74
CA GLU A 265 -3.69 -4.21 0.32
C GLU A 265 -4.14 -5.43 -0.48
N GLY A 266 -3.69 -6.61 -0.03
CA GLY A 266 -4.25 -7.90 -0.46
C GLY A 266 -5.73 -8.02 -0.14
N ALA A 267 -6.16 -7.55 1.03
CA ALA A 267 -7.52 -7.68 1.54
C ALA A 267 -8.54 -6.76 0.83
N HIS A 268 -8.13 -5.64 0.22
CA HIS A 268 -8.99 -4.91 -0.73
C HIS A 268 -9.49 -5.80 -1.87
N SER A 269 -8.63 -6.74 -2.29
CA SER A 269 -8.98 -7.73 -3.31
C SER A 269 -9.70 -8.96 -2.72
N MET A 270 -10.26 -8.87 -1.51
CA MET A 270 -11.00 -9.94 -0.83
C MET A 270 -12.45 -9.53 -0.55
N GLY A 271 -13.35 -10.52 -0.47
CA GLY A 271 -14.78 -10.27 -0.20
C GLY A 271 -15.67 -9.98 -1.42
N PRO A 272 -16.81 -9.31 -1.22
CA PRO A 272 -17.73 -8.88 -2.28
C PRO A 272 -17.12 -7.89 -3.27
N GLY A 273 -17.77 -7.71 -4.43
CA GLY A 273 -17.36 -6.73 -5.44
C GLY A 273 -18.57 -6.22 -6.22
N VAL A 274 -19.09 -7.05 -7.13
CA VAL A 274 -20.43 -6.87 -7.69
C VAL A 274 -21.41 -7.65 -6.82
N ILE A 275 -22.43 -6.96 -6.34
CA ILE A 275 -23.43 -7.50 -5.40
C ILE A 275 -24.82 -7.45 -6.00
N LYS A 276 -25.72 -8.29 -5.49
CA LYS A 276 -27.16 -8.23 -5.77
C LYS A 276 -27.87 -7.58 -4.59
N LEU A 277 -28.60 -6.51 -4.86
CA LEU A 277 -29.41 -5.81 -3.88
C LEU A 277 -30.70 -6.58 -3.57
N ALA A 278 -31.40 -6.19 -2.51
CA ALA A 278 -32.64 -6.83 -2.07
C ALA A 278 -33.76 -6.80 -3.13
N ASP A 279 -33.75 -5.79 -4.02
CA ASP A 279 -34.67 -5.65 -5.14
C ASP A 279 -34.29 -6.50 -6.37
N GLY A 280 -33.18 -7.25 -6.29
CA GLY A 280 -32.66 -8.11 -7.36
C GLY A 280 -31.77 -7.40 -8.38
N THR A 281 -31.58 -6.07 -8.27
CA THR A 281 -30.67 -5.32 -9.13
C THR A 281 -29.21 -5.57 -8.77
N SER A 282 -28.31 -5.36 -9.73
CA SER A 282 -26.86 -5.47 -9.50
C SER A 282 -26.26 -4.09 -9.24
N SER A 283 -25.36 -4.01 -8.26
CA SER A 283 -24.62 -2.79 -7.92
C SER A 283 -23.17 -3.14 -7.58
N THR A 284 -22.31 -2.12 -7.51
CA THR A 284 -21.02 -2.22 -6.80
C THR A 284 -21.24 -1.90 -5.32
N VAL A 285 -20.36 -2.42 -4.46
CA VAL A 285 -20.39 -2.15 -3.01
C VAL A 285 -20.39 -0.64 -2.73
N ASP A 286 -19.45 0.09 -3.32
CA ASP A 286 -19.32 1.54 -3.14
C ASP A 286 -20.61 2.31 -3.46
N LYS A 287 -21.24 2.01 -4.61
CA LYS A 287 -22.52 2.63 -5.00
C LYS A 287 -23.66 2.29 -4.05
N ALA A 288 -23.67 1.07 -3.50
CA ALA A 288 -24.73 0.62 -2.60
C ALA A 288 -24.61 1.23 -1.20
N LEU A 289 -23.37 1.40 -0.71
CA LEU A 289 -23.11 1.92 0.63
C LEU A 289 -23.03 3.46 0.70
N GLY A 290 -22.83 4.14 -0.44
CA GLY A 290 -22.81 5.59 -0.52
C GLY A 290 -21.70 6.19 0.33
N GLU A 291 -22.03 7.19 1.17
CA GLU A 291 -21.04 7.91 2.00
C GLU A 291 -20.28 7.03 3.01
N TYR A 292 -20.77 5.82 3.31
CA TYR A 292 -20.13 4.89 4.23
C TYR A 292 -19.21 3.87 3.52
N GLY A 293 -19.25 3.79 2.19
CA GLY A 293 -18.58 2.75 1.41
C GLY A 293 -17.07 2.71 1.65
N SER A 294 -16.38 3.85 1.48
CA SER A 294 -14.94 3.95 1.71
C SER A 294 -14.53 3.54 3.13
N MET A 295 -15.26 3.99 4.16
CA MET A 295 -14.90 3.63 5.54
C MET A 295 -15.05 2.13 5.82
N ILE A 296 -16.09 1.50 5.27
CA ILE A 296 -16.33 0.06 5.44
C ILE A 296 -15.27 -0.75 4.68
N GLU A 297 -14.92 -0.34 3.46
CA GLU A 297 -13.89 -0.98 2.63
C GLU A 297 -12.52 -0.94 3.31
N GLU A 298 -12.11 0.23 3.82
CA GLU A 298 -10.86 0.38 4.57
C GLU A 298 -10.85 -0.47 5.85
N ALA A 299 -11.96 -0.48 6.60
CA ALA A 299 -12.06 -1.28 7.82
C ALA A 299 -11.96 -2.77 7.50
N LYS A 300 -12.57 -3.21 6.38
CA LYS A 300 -12.48 -4.57 5.88
C LYS A 300 -11.04 -4.90 5.47
N ALA A 301 -10.35 -4.00 4.78
CA ALA A 301 -8.98 -4.20 4.36
C ALA A 301 -8.04 -4.35 5.58
N ASP A 302 -8.18 -3.50 6.60
CA ASP A 302 -7.40 -3.58 7.84
C ASP A 302 -7.55 -4.94 8.55
N VAL A 303 -8.79 -5.36 8.81
CA VAL A 303 -9.08 -6.62 9.53
C VAL A 303 -8.86 -7.85 8.66
N GLY A 304 -9.01 -7.72 7.35
CA GLY A 304 -8.64 -8.72 6.37
C GLY A 304 -7.14 -8.93 6.31
N GLY A 305 -6.35 -7.86 6.46
CA GLY A 305 -4.90 -7.91 6.61
C GLY A 305 -4.50 -8.73 7.84
N TYR A 306 -5.09 -8.42 9.00
CA TYR A 306 -4.90 -9.23 10.22
C TYR A 306 -5.31 -10.69 10.01
N TRP A 307 -6.43 -10.94 9.33
CA TRP A 307 -6.93 -12.30 9.04
C TRP A 307 -5.97 -13.12 8.15
N LEU A 308 -5.23 -12.47 7.26
CA LEU A 308 -4.28 -13.11 6.34
C LEU A 308 -2.99 -13.57 7.02
N ILE A 309 -2.47 -12.81 7.98
CA ILE A 309 -1.19 -13.10 8.65
C ILE A 309 -1.08 -14.54 9.17
N PRO A 310 -1.95 -15.05 10.07
CA PRO A 310 -1.83 -16.40 10.58
C PRO A 310 -2.01 -17.47 9.49
N ARG A 311 -2.73 -17.16 8.41
CA ARG A 311 -2.91 -18.08 7.27
C ARG A 311 -1.67 -18.17 6.40
N LEU A 312 -0.99 -17.05 6.17
CA LEU A 312 0.29 -17.02 5.48
C LEU A 312 1.39 -17.70 6.31
N VAL A 313 1.39 -17.50 7.63
CA VAL A 313 2.29 -18.22 8.55
C VAL A 313 2.07 -19.73 8.47
N LYS A 314 0.80 -20.19 8.49
CA LYS A 314 0.46 -21.62 8.34
C LYS A 314 0.93 -22.21 7.00
N LEU A 315 1.03 -21.39 5.96
CA LEU A 315 1.55 -21.79 4.64
C LEU A 315 3.09 -21.75 4.55
N GLY A 316 3.79 -21.36 5.62
CA GLY A 316 5.24 -21.15 5.63
C GLY A 316 5.69 -19.89 4.89
N ALA A 317 4.75 -19.01 4.52
CA ALA A 317 5.01 -17.81 3.74
C ALA A 317 5.43 -16.60 4.59
N LEU A 318 5.27 -16.68 5.92
CA LEU A 318 5.63 -15.66 6.89
C LEU A 318 6.14 -16.34 8.18
N PRO A 319 7.05 -15.70 8.95
CA PRO A 319 7.56 -16.27 10.19
C PRO A 319 6.52 -16.24 11.33
N GLU A 320 6.62 -17.20 12.25
CA GLU A 320 5.61 -17.46 13.29
C GLU A 320 5.42 -16.31 14.29
N ASN A 321 6.50 -15.59 14.62
CA ASN A 321 6.46 -14.45 15.55
C ASN A 321 5.51 -13.34 15.08
N LEU A 322 5.26 -13.22 13.77
CA LEU A 322 4.37 -12.20 13.22
C LEU A 322 2.92 -12.34 13.67
N ILE A 323 2.46 -13.52 14.08
CA ILE A 323 1.11 -13.68 14.64
C ILE A 323 0.96 -12.79 15.89
N ALA A 324 1.85 -12.97 16.87
CA ALA A 324 1.78 -12.19 18.10
C ALA A 324 2.15 -10.72 17.86
N GLU A 325 3.22 -10.46 17.11
CA GLU A 325 3.71 -9.09 16.87
C GLU A 325 2.70 -8.23 16.11
N THR A 326 1.95 -8.81 15.15
CA THR A 326 0.88 -8.09 14.44
C THR A 326 -0.28 -7.73 15.36
N ALA A 327 -0.70 -8.66 16.23
CA ALA A 327 -1.72 -8.39 17.22
C ALA A 327 -1.26 -7.27 18.17
N TYR A 328 -0.01 -7.29 18.62
CA TYR A 328 0.55 -6.24 19.48
C TYR A 328 0.67 -4.89 18.78
N SER A 329 1.10 -4.86 17.51
CA SER A 329 1.31 -3.62 16.75
C SER A 329 0.01 -2.94 16.32
N SER A 330 -1.12 -3.63 16.36
CA SER A 330 -2.45 -3.08 16.01
C SER A 330 -2.82 -1.85 16.85
N LEU A 331 -2.50 -1.87 18.16
CA LEU A 331 -2.79 -0.76 19.08
C LEU A 331 -1.94 0.49 18.81
N PRO A 332 -0.60 0.43 18.78
CA PRO A 332 0.20 1.60 18.41
C PRO A 332 -0.05 2.03 16.96
N GLY A 333 -0.41 1.10 16.06
CA GLY A 333 -0.88 1.40 14.71
C GLY A 333 -2.12 2.28 14.69
N TYR A 334 -3.12 1.98 15.52
CA TYR A 334 -4.30 2.83 15.72
C TYR A 334 -3.92 4.24 16.18
N TYR A 335 -3.12 4.35 17.25
CA TYR A 335 -2.70 5.65 17.78
C TYR A 335 -1.86 6.46 16.79
N ARG A 336 -1.12 5.81 15.88
CA ARG A 336 -0.45 6.49 14.76
C ARG A 336 -1.47 7.11 13.81
N MET A 337 -2.46 6.33 13.36
CA MET A 337 -3.43 6.74 12.34
C MET A 337 -4.40 7.81 12.83
N VAL A 338 -4.93 7.68 14.06
CA VAL A 338 -5.91 8.65 14.59
C VAL A 338 -5.32 10.07 14.73
N ARG A 339 -3.98 10.19 14.79
CA ARG A 339 -3.26 11.47 14.84
C ARG A 339 -3.23 12.21 13.49
N PHE A 340 -3.62 11.58 12.39
CA PHE A 340 -3.87 12.27 11.12
C PHE A 340 -5.12 13.17 11.18
N GLY A 341 -6.01 12.92 12.15
CA GLY A 341 -7.20 13.71 12.40
C GLY A 341 -8.47 13.03 11.89
N ILE A 342 -9.59 13.26 12.58
CA ILE A 342 -10.85 12.54 12.33
C ILE A 342 -11.54 12.89 11.00
N THR A 343 -11.07 13.92 10.30
CA THR A 343 -11.52 14.25 8.95
C THR A 343 -10.92 13.31 7.90
N GLU A 344 -9.86 12.57 8.26
CA GLU A 344 -9.15 11.64 7.41
C GLU A 344 -9.84 10.25 7.45
N SER A 345 -10.03 9.61 6.29
CA SER A 345 -10.80 8.37 6.16
C SER A 345 -10.14 7.19 6.87
N HIS A 346 -8.81 7.05 6.78
CA HIS A 346 -8.08 5.98 7.45
C HIS A 346 -8.14 6.14 8.97
N ALA A 347 -8.05 7.37 9.50
CA ALA A 347 -8.21 7.65 10.92
C ALA A 347 -9.60 7.25 11.45
N ARG A 348 -10.67 7.50 10.69
CA ARG A 348 -12.04 7.08 11.03
C ARG A 348 -12.20 5.56 10.98
N CYS A 349 -11.67 4.92 9.94
CA CYS A 349 -11.61 3.46 9.80
C CYS A 349 -10.89 2.82 11.00
N ALA A 350 -9.67 3.27 11.30
CA ALA A 350 -8.88 2.74 12.40
C ALA A 350 -9.60 2.90 13.75
N THR A 351 -10.33 4.01 13.93
CA THR A 351 -11.18 4.24 15.11
C THR A 351 -12.31 3.23 15.24
N LEU A 352 -12.95 2.87 14.13
CA LEU A 352 -13.98 1.84 14.10
C LEU A 352 -13.41 0.47 14.51
N VAL A 353 -12.28 0.06 13.94
CA VAL A 353 -11.63 -1.23 14.28
C VAL A 353 -11.20 -1.25 15.75
N TYR A 354 -10.52 -0.18 16.21
CA TYR A 354 -10.10 -0.02 17.59
C TYR A 354 -11.28 -0.12 18.57
N ASN A 355 -12.36 0.61 18.31
CA ASN A 355 -13.53 0.64 19.20
C ASN A 355 -14.25 -0.71 19.28
N TYR A 356 -14.24 -1.49 18.19
CA TYR A 356 -14.76 -2.85 18.18
C TYR A 356 -13.87 -3.79 19.02
N PHE A 357 -12.55 -3.71 18.88
CA PHE A 357 -11.58 -4.48 19.67
C PHE A 357 -11.62 -4.12 21.16
N MET A 358 -11.75 -2.82 21.50
CA MET A 358 -11.96 -2.37 22.87
C MET A 358 -13.27 -2.89 23.46
N ALA A 359 -14.38 -2.82 22.72
CA ALA A 359 -15.68 -3.32 23.18
C ALA A 359 -15.67 -4.82 23.48
N ASN A 360 -14.83 -5.57 22.77
CA ASN A 360 -14.62 -7.00 22.97
C ASN A 360 -13.41 -7.31 23.88
N GLN A 361 -12.85 -6.31 24.57
CA GLN A 361 -11.74 -6.44 25.52
C GLN A 361 -10.50 -7.15 24.95
N VAL A 362 -10.19 -6.91 23.68
CA VAL A 362 -8.92 -7.35 23.05
C VAL A 362 -7.74 -6.62 23.69
N TYR A 363 -7.93 -5.36 24.03
CA TYR A 363 -6.96 -4.53 24.74
C TYR A 363 -7.37 -4.37 26.21
N THR A 364 -6.39 -4.46 27.10
CA THR A 364 -6.59 -4.22 28.54
C THR A 364 -5.63 -3.14 29.02
N GLN A 365 -6.17 -2.05 29.55
CA GLN A 365 -5.36 -0.99 30.16
C GLN A 365 -4.88 -1.42 31.55
N GLN A 366 -3.59 -1.24 31.79
CA GLN A 366 -2.90 -1.52 33.03
C GLN A 366 -2.95 -0.28 33.95
N PRO A 367 -2.68 -0.42 35.26
CA PRO A 367 -2.70 0.70 36.21
C PRO A 367 -1.76 1.87 35.87
N ASP A 368 -0.71 1.62 35.09
CA ASP A 368 0.24 2.64 34.63
C ASP A 368 -0.22 3.35 33.34
N GLY A 369 -1.43 3.05 32.85
CA GLY A 369 -2.04 3.65 31.67
C GLY A 369 -1.66 2.97 30.34
N ARG A 370 -0.70 2.04 30.34
CA ARG A 370 -0.29 1.27 29.16
C ARG A 370 -1.17 0.05 28.95
N TYR A 371 -1.05 -0.62 27.83
CA TYR A 371 -1.95 -1.68 27.41
C TYR A 371 -1.23 -3.01 27.21
N THR A 372 -1.94 -4.09 27.52
CA THR A 372 -1.65 -5.44 27.04
C THR A 372 -2.66 -5.82 25.97
N VAL A 373 -2.28 -6.73 25.08
CA VAL A 373 -3.13 -7.27 24.01
C VAL A 373 -3.25 -8.77 24.18
N ASP A 374 -4.48 -9.29 24.15
CA ASP A 374 -4.75 -10.72 24.14
C ASP A 374 -4.74 -11.25 22.70
N VAL A 375 -3.74 -12.06 22.33
CA VAL A 375 -3.52 -12.53 20.95
C VAL A 375 -4.62 -13.47 20.48
N ASP A 376 -5.05 -14.41 21.34
CA ASP A 376 -6.09 -15.37 20.99
C ASP A 376 -7.43 -14.65 20.79
N LYS A 377 -7.73 -13.71 21.70
CA LYS A 377 -8.92 -12.88 21.59
C LYS A 377 -8.87 -11.93 20.39
N PHE A 378 -7.70 -11.37 20.10
CA PHE A 378 -7.49 -10.52 18.92
C PHE A 378 -7.93 -11.24 17.65
N TYR A 379 -7.44 -12.46 17.39
CA TYR A 379 -7.78 -13.17 16.16
C TYR A 379 -9.21 -13.70 16.13
N ALA A 380 -9.77 -14.11 17.27
CA ALA A 380 -11.18 -14.51 17.35
C ALA A 380 -12.12 -13.33 17.03
N VAL A 381 -11.90 -12.18 17.68
CA VAL A 381 -12.69 -10.95 17.47
C VAL A 381 -12.46 -10.38 16.08
N ASN A 382 -11.24 -10.48 15.53
CA ASN A 382 -10.93 -10.08 14.16
C ASN A 382 -11.73 -10.89 13.14
N GLU A 383 -11.88 -12.19 13.33
CA GLU A 383 -12.67 -13.03 12.42
C GLU A 383 -14.17 -12.68 12.47
N GLU A 384 -14.70 -12.35 13.66
CA GLU A 384 -16.07 -11.84 13.81
C GLU A 384 -16.28 -10.49 13.11
N LEU A 385 -15.37 -9.55 13.33
CA LEU A 385 -15.41 -8.23 12.70
C LEU A 385 -15.30 -8.31 11.19
N PHE A 386 -14.36 -9.11 10.68
CA PHE A 386 -14.17 -9.29 9.24
C PHE A 386 -15.43 -9.87 8.59
N LYS A 387 -16.06 -10.87 9.22
CA LYS A 387 -17.33 -11.42 8.75
C LYS A 387 -18.46 -10.39 8.73
N GLU A 388 -18.58 -9.57 9.77
CA GLU A 388 -19.61 -8.52 9.85
C GLU A 388 -19.45 -7.50 8.71
N LEU A 389 -18.22 -7.00 8.48
CA LEU A 389 -17.94 -6.05 7.40
C LEU A 389 -18.21 -6.65 6.02
N LEU A 390 -17.78 -7.90 5.78
CA LEU A 390 -18.08 -8.63 4.54
C LEU A 390 -19.60 -8.78 4.31
N LEU A 391 -20.39 -8.98 5.37
CA LEU A 391 -21.85 -9.09 5.27
C LEU A 391 -22.51 -7.74 4.99
N ILE A 392 -22.03 -6.64 5.57
CA ILE A 392 -22.48 -5.28 5.27
C ILE A 392 -22.28 -4.99 3.78
N GLU A 393 -21.07 -5.24 3.27
CA GLU A 393 -20.75 -5.08 1.85
C GLU A 393 -21.58 -6.01 0.96
N GLY A 394 -21.63 -7.29 1.30
CA GLY A 394 -22.27 -8.33 0.48
C GLY A 394 -23.77 -8.12 0.32
N ASN A 395 -24.43 -7.57 1.35
CA ASN A 395 -25.85 -7.22 1.30
C ASN A 395 -26.10 -5.83 0.69
N GLY A 396 -25.08 -5.00 0.53
CA GLY A 396 -25.23 -3.61 0.05
C GLY A 396 -26.20 -2.81 0.90
N ASN A 397 -26.09 -2.92 2.23
CA ASN A 397 -27.06 -2.35 3.18
C ASN A 397 -26.50 -1.05 3.80
N PRO A 398 -26.87 0.13 3.27
CA PRO A 398 -26.36 1.41 3.76
C PRO A 398 -26.85 1.73 5.19
N GLU A 399 -28.03 1.24 5.59
CA GLU A 399 -28.51 1.43 6.97
C GLU A 399 -27.67 0.65 7.99
N ALA A 400 -27.27 -0.57 7.66
CA ALA A 400 -26.37 -1.37 8.47
C ALA A 400 -24.97 -0.74 8.54
N ALA A 401 -24.44 -0.28 7.40
CA ALA A 401 -23.17 0.46 7.35
C ALA A 401 -23.23 1.70 8.25
N LYS A 402 -24.29 2.51 8.13
CA LYS A 402 -24.50 3.68 8.98
C LYS A 402 -24.54 3.31 10.46
N ALA A 403 -25.35 2.33 10.84
CA ALA A 403 -25.49 1.92 12.25
C ALA A 403 -24.15 1.42 12.82
N PHE A 404 -23.35 0.74 12.02
CA PHE A 404 -22.02 0.27 12.40
C PHE A 404 -21.04 1.44 12.59
N VAL A 405 -21.01 2.38 11.65
CA VAL A 405 -20.18 3.59 11.72
C VAL A 405 -20.60 4.51 12.87
N ASP A 406 -21.90 4.73 13.08
CA ASP A 406 -22.39 5.54 14.21
C ASP A 406 -21.96 4.95 15.56
N LYS A 407 -21.92 3.62 15.66
CA LYS A 407 -21.58 2.92 16.90
C LYS A 407 -20.07 2.91 17.18
N TYR A 408 -19.24 2.72 16.16
CA TYR A 408 -17.81 2.49 16.34
C TYR A 408 -16.89 3.57 15.75
N GLY A 409 -17.35 4.42 14.84
CA GLY A 409 -16.53 5.39 14.10
C GLY A 409 -16.21 6.71 14.82
N THR A 410 -16.45 6.81 16.13
CA THR A 410 -16.21 8.05 16.91
C THR A 410 -15.03 7.89 17.87
N ILE A 411 -14.12 8.86 17.91
CA ILE A 411 -13.02 8.88 18.88
C ILE A 411 -13.61 9.02 20.28
N ARG A 412 -13.29 8.08 21.16
CA ARG A 412 -13.82 8.05 22.52
C ARG A 412 -12.94 8.90 23.47
N PRO A 413 -13.50 9.48 24.55
CA PRO A 413 -12.74 10.31 25.48
C PRO A 413 -11.50 9.64 26.08
N GLU A 414 -11.53 8.33 26.30
CA GLU A 414 -10.38 7.58 26.80
C GLU A 414 -9.15 7.62 25.87
N VAL A 415 -9.38 7.78 24.55
CA VAL A 415 -8.31 7.89 23.55
C VAL A 415 -7.59 9.23 23.66
N GLU A 416 -8.32 10.31 23.96
CA GLU A 416 -7.76 11.67 24.07
C GLU A 416 -6.67 11.75 25.14
N GLY A 417 -6.84 11.06 26.26
CA GLY A 417 -5.85 11.00 27.33
C GLY A 417 -4.53 10.39 26.88
N VAL A 418 -4.57 9.33 26.09
CA VAL A 418 -3.36 8.70 25.53
C VAL A 418 -2.76 9.59 24.44
N LEU A 419 -3.57 10.19 23.57
CA LEU A 419 -3.09 11.11 22.53
C LEU A 419 -2.32 12.30 23.09
N ALA A 420 -2.74 12.82 24.25
CA ALA A 420 -2.02 13.89 24.94
C ALA A 420 -0.56 13.51 25.28
N THR A 421 -0.30 12.23 25.57
CA THR A 421 1.06 11.71 25.86
C THR A 421 1.92 11.56 24.60
N LEU A 422 1.32 11.56 23.40
CA LEU A 422 2.00 11.35 22.12
C LEU A 422 2.32 12.66 21.39
N THR A 423 2.00 13.81 21.98
CA THR A 423 2.16 15.14 21.37
C THR A 423 3.62 15.50 21.05
N ALA A 424 4.58 14.92 21.77
CA ALA A 424 6.00 15.12 21.51
C ALA A 424 6.53 14.32 20.30
N LEU A 425 5.80 13.29 19.85
CA LEU A 425 6.19 12.51 18.68
C LEU A 425 5.76 13.22 17.39
N PRO A 426 6.48 13.06 16.27
CA PRO A 426 6.00 13.51 14.97
C PRO A 426 4.68 12.82 14.59
N VAL A 427 3.82 13.50 13.83
CA VAL A 427 2.60 12.88 13.26
C VAL A 427 2.96 12.06 12.02
N ASP A 428 3.80 12.63 11.15
CA ASP A 428 4.31 11.96 9.96
C ASP A 428 5.71 12.48 9.58
N ILE A 429 6.28 11.92 8.51
CA ILE A 429 7.58 12.31 7.96
C ILE A 429 7.45 13.54 7.06
N ARG A 430 8.49 14.37 7.02
CA ARG A 430 8.72 15.35 5.95
C ARG A 430 10.00 14.94 5.21
N PRO A 431 9.90 14.31 4.03
CA PRO A 431 11.08 13.84 3.32
C PRO A 431 12.02 14.98 2.95
N ASP A 432 13.32 14.69 3.04
CA ASP A 432 14.39 15.54 2.52
C ASP A 432 15.13 14.74 1.43
N TYR A 433 14.74 14.91 0.17
CA TYR A 433 15.21 14.07 -0.94
C TYR A 433 16.63 14.44 -1.42
N VAL A 434 17.63 14.19 -0.54
CA VAL A 434 19.06 14.47 -0.79
C VAL A 434 19.59 13.85 -2.08
N THR A 435 19.09 12.67 -2.45
CA THR A 435 19.47 11.97 -3.68
C THR A 435 18.98 12.73 -4.91
N ALA A 436 17.71 13.13 -4.95
CA ALA A 436 17.18 13.94 -6.05
C ALA A 436 17.94 15.26 -6.21
N ARG A 437 18.23 15.97 -5.10
CA ARG A 437 19.01 17.21 -5.13
C ARG A 437 20.44 17.01 -5.66
N LYS A 438 21.10 15.92 -5.28
CA LYS A 438 22.43 15.57 -5.81
C LYS A 438 22.42 15.41 -7.34
N PHE A 439 21.29 15.00 -7.91
CA PHE A 439 21.11 14.82 -9.34
C PHE A 439 20.48 16.03 -10.06
N GLY A 440 20.43 17.19 -9.40
CA GLY A 440 20.06 18.46 -10.02
C GLY A 440 18.71 19.00 -9.58
N SER A 441 17.99 18.29 -8.69
CA SER A 441 16.70 18.77 -8.25
C SER A 441 16.79 20.05 -7.44
N ASN A 442 16.07 21.08 -7.88
CA ASN A 442 15.98 22.38 -7.20
C ASN A 442 14.73 22.50 -6.32
N ARG A 443 13.88 21.46 -6.32
CA ARG A 443 12.65 21.44 -5.52
C ARG A 443 12.94 20.93 -4.10
N PRO A 444 12.31 21.54 -3.08
CA PRO A 444 12.60 21.24 -1.67
C PRO A 444 12.43 19.77 -1.30
#